data_AF-D2H6Z5-F1
#
_entry.id   AF-D2H6Z5-F1
#
_cell.length_a   1.000
_cell.length_b   1.000
_cell.length_c   1.000
_cell.angle_alpha   90.00
_cell.angle_beta   90.00
_cell.angle_gamma   90.00
#
_symmetry.space_group_name_H-M   'P 1'
#
loop_
_entity.id
_entity.type
_entity.pdbx_description
1 polymer ?
#
loop_
_entity_poly.entity_id
_entity_poly.type
_entity_poly.pdbx_seq_one_letter_code
_entity_poly.pdbx_strand_id
1 'polypeptide(L)'
;AAAAAAGPALSPVPPVVHLTLRQAGDDFSRRYRRDFAEMSSQLHLTPFTARGRFATVVEELFRDGVNWGRIVAFFEFGGVMCVESVNREMSPLVDNIALWMTEYLNRHLHTWIQDNGGW
;
A
#
# COMPACT_ATOMS: atom_id res chain seq x y z
N ALA A 1 -29.90 25.87 9.12
CA ALA A 1 -29.65 24.42 9.06
C ALA A 1 -29.09 24.11 7.67
N ALA A 2 -27.78 23.89 7.55
CA ALA A 2 -27.15 23.51 6.30
C ALA A 2 -27.21 21.99 6.18
N ALA A 3 -27.87 21.49 5.15
CA ALA A 3 -27.90 20.07 4.83
C ALA A 3 -26.48 19.64 4.44
N ALA A 4 -25.88 18.75 5.25
CA ALA A 4 -24.67 18.04 4.87
C ALA A 4 -25.00 17.18 3.65
N ALA A 5 -24.48 17.57 2.49
CA ALA A 5 -24.55 16.75 1.29
C ALA A 5 -23.87 15.42 1.60
N ALA A 6 -24.66 14.34 1.64
CA ALA A 6 -24.14 12.98 1.71
C ALA A 6 -23.20 12.78 0.52
N GLY A 7 -21.92 12.54 0.80
CA GLY A 7 -20.96 12.15 -0.24
C GLY A 7 -21.44 10.89 -0.96
N PRO A 8 -20.96 10.63 -2.19
CA PRO A 8 -21.39 9.47 -2.97
C PRO A 8 -21.24 8.19 -2.13
N ALA A 9 -22.30 7.40 -2.08
CA ALA A 9 -22.31 6.12 -1.38
C ALA A 9 -21.19 5.25 -1.94
N LEU A 10 -20.22 4.90 -1.08
CA LEU A 10 -19.15 3.98 -1.44
C LEU A 10 -19.80 2.65 -1.86
N SER A 11 -19.72 2.31 -3.15
CA SER A 11 -20.13 1.00 -3.60
C SER A 11 -19.23 -0.04 -2.92
N PRO A 12 -19.78 -1.11 -2.35
CA PRO A 12 -18.97 -2.14 -1.73
C PRO A 12 -18.05 -2.76 -2.78
N VAL A 13 -16.76 -2.84 -2.47
CA VAL A 13 -15.76 -3.47 -3.34
C VAL A 13 -16.12 -4.96 -3.48
N PRO A 14 -16.23 -5.51 -4.71
CA PRO A 14 -16.54 -6.91 -4.91
C PRO A 14 -15.51 -7.83 -4.24
N PRO A 15 -15.91 -8.95 -3.59
CA PRO A 15 -14.98 -9.86 -2.92
C PRO A 15 -13.85 -10.39 -3.82
N VAL A 16 -14.11 -10.50 -5.13
CA VAL A 16 -13.13 -10.95 -6.11
C VAL A 16 -11.92 -10.01 -6.19
N VAL A 17 -12.09 -8.70 -5.99
CA VAL A 17 -10.97 -7.74 -6.01
C VAL A 17 -10.00 -8.04 -4.87
N HIS A 18 -10.54 -8.24 -3.66
CA HIS A 18 -9.73 -8.60 -2.49
C HIS A 18 -9.01 -9.93 -2.66
N LEU A 19 -9.69 -10.93 -3.24
CA LEU A 19 -9.11 -12.24 -3.51
C LEU A 19 -7.97 -12.14 -4.53
N THR A 20 -8.21 -11.48 -5.65
CA THR A 20 -7.24 -11.32 -6.74
C THR A 20 -6.02 -10.55 -6.28
N LEU A 21 -6.21 -9.45 -5.55
CA LEU A 21 -5.10 -8.66 -5.02
C LEU A 21 -4.23 -9.49 -4.06
N ARG A 22 -4.84 -10.29 -3.18
CA ARG A 22 -4.12 -11.19 -2.28
C ARG A 22 -3.34 -12.25 -3.05
N GLN A 23 -3.95 -12.89 -4.04
CA GLN A 23 -3.29 -13.91 -4.86
C GLN A 23 -2.10 -13.32 -5.65
N ALA A 24 -2.30 -12.15 -6.24
CA ALA A 24 -1.24 -11.44 -6.97
C ALA A 24 -0.09 -11.03 -6.04
N GLY A 25 -0.42 -10.55 -4.83
CA GLY A 25 0.54 -10.24 -3.77
C GLY A 25 1.34 -11.47 -3.33
N ASP A 26 0.66 -12.57 -3.05
CA ASP A 26 1.28 -13.85 -2.70
C ASP A 26 2.24 -14.35 -3.79
N ASP A 27 1.84 -14.24 -5.07
CA ASP A 27 2.70 -14.57 -6.21
C ASP A 27 3.91 -13.63 -6.32
N PHE A 28 3.69 -12.33 -6.10
CA PHE A 28 4.74 -11.31 -6.12
C PHE A 28 5.76 -11.57 -5.00
N SER A 29 5.30 -11.75 -3.77
CA SER A 29 6.10 -12.06 -2.60
C SER A 29 6.93 -13.33 -2.79
N ARG A 30 6.34 -14.39 -3.36
CA ARG A 30 7.07 -15.63 -3.70
C ARG A 30 8.22 -15.38 -4.68
N ARG A 31 7.99 -14.57 -5.72
CA ARG A 31 8.98 -14.29 -6.77
C ARG A 31 10.13 -13.43 -6.26
N TYR A 32 9.82 -12.41 -5.45
CA TYR A 32 10.78 -11.42 -4.95
C TYR A 32 11.19 -11.64 -3.48
N ARG A 33 11.00 -12.86 -2.97
CA ARG A 33 11.18 -13.19 -1.55
C ARG A 33 12.55 -12.78 -1.00
N ARG A 34 13.62 -12.95 -1.79
CA ARG A 34 14.98 -12.59 -1.39
C ARG A 34 15.13 -11.08 -1.25
N ASP A 35 14.66 -10.34 -2.24
CA ASP A 35 14.74 -8.87 -2.26
C ASP A 35 13.94 -8.27 -1.10
N PHE A 36 12.76 -8.82 -0.79
CA PHE A 36 11.98 -8.38 0.37
C PHE A 36 12.62 -8.72 1.71
N ALA A 37 13.25 -9.88 1.84
CA ALA A 37 13.98 -10.25 3.06
C ALA A 37 15.17 -9.30 3.29
N GLU A 38 15.88 -8.96 2.22
CA GLU A 38 16.96 -7.96 2.28
C GLU A 38 16.40 -6.57 2.62
N MET A 39 15.33 -6.15 1.96
CA MET A 39 14.68 -4.86 2.22
C MET A 39 14.18 -4.73 3.66
N SER A 40 13.54 -5.77 4.22
CA SER A 40 13.12 -5.83 5.63
C SER A 40 14.33 -5.71 6.58
N SER A 41 15.44 -6.38 6.27
CA SER A 41 16.66 -6.29 7.09
C SER A 41 17.29 -4.89 7.09
N GLN A 42 17.18 -4.16 5.98
CA GLN A 42 17.72 -2.80 5.80
C GLN A 42 16.73 -1.71 6.23
N LEU A 43 15.45 -2.06 6.42
CA LEU A 43 14.42 -1.18 6.98
C LEU A 43 14.73 -0.92 8.46
N HIS A 44 15.57 0.09 8.71
CA HIS A 44 15.71 0.70 10.02
C HIS A 44 14.44 1.47 10.36
N LEU A 45 13.42 0.72 10.77
CA LEU A 45 12.10 1.25 11.08
C LEU A 45 12.09 1.78 12.52
N THR A 46 11.82 3.06 12.68
CA THR A 46 11.46 3.68 13.96
C THR A 46 10.17 4.47 13.77
N PRO A 47 9.39 4.78 14.83
CA PRO A 47 8.12 5.48 14.65
C PRO A 47 8.29 6.83 13.96
N PHE A 48 9.42 7.49 14.23
CA PHE A 48 9.76 8.80 13.67
C PHE A 48 10.18 8.72 12.20
N THR A 49 10.82 7.62 11.77
CA THR A 49 11.39 7.49 10.41
C THR A 49 10.49 6.72 9.44
N ALA A 50 9.54 5.93 9.94
CA ALA A 50 8.70 5.04 9.15
C ALA A 50 7.96 5.77 8.01
N ARG A 51 7.37 6.93 8.28
CA ARG A 51 6.65 7.73 7.26
C ARG A 51 7.58 8.20 6.14
N GLY A 52 8.76 8.70 6.50
CA GLY A 52 9.75 9.16 5.51
C GLY A 52 10.26 8.01 4.64
N ARG A 53 10.56 6.86 5.25
CA ARG A 53 10.95 5.64 4.52
C ARG A 53 9.87 5.17 3.56
N PHE A 54 8.62 5.13 4.03
CA PHE A 54 7.47 4.80 3.18
C PHE A 54 7.41 5.72 1.96
N ALA A 55 7.42 7.04 2.19
CA ALA A 55 7.32 8.03 1.11
C ALA A 55 8.44 7.87 0.08
N THR A 56 9.71 7.76 0.52
CA THR A 56 10.85 7.60 -0.39
C THR A 56 10.74 6.36 -1.26
N VAL A 57 10.38 5.20 -0.70
CA VAL A 57 10.27 3.95 -1.47
C VAL A 57 9.12 4.03 -2.48
N VAL A 58 7.99 4.59 -2.08
CA VAL A 58 6.80 4.67 -2.94
C VAL A 58 6.99 5.71 -4.05
N GLU A 59 7.64 6.84 -3.77
CA GLU A 59 8.02 7.82 -4.79
C GLU A 59 8.98 7.24 -5.83
N GLU A 60 9.96 6.44 -5.40
CA GLU A 60 10.86 5.71 -6.32
C GLU A 60 10.07 4.69 -7.16
N LEU A 61 9.21 3.92 -6.52
CA LEU A 61 8.43 2.85 -7.17
C LEU A 61 7.59 3.38 -8.34
N PHE A 62 7.05 4.59 -8.21
CA PHE A 62 6.18 5.20 -9.22
C PHE A 62 6.85 6.33 -10.03
N ARG A 63 8.16 6.56 -9.88
CA ARG A 63 8.89 7.66 -10.55
C ARG A 63 8.64 7.68 -12.07
N ASP A 64 8.73 6.52 -12.71
CA ASP A 64 8.61 6.40 -14.18
C ASP A 64 7.19 6.02 -14.64
N GLY A 65 6.20 6.19 -13.76
CA GLY A 65 4.79 5.91 -14.06
C GLY A 65 4.18 4.74 -13.27
N VAL A 66 2.90 4.50 -13.54
CA VAL A 66 2.07 3.54 -12.82
C VAL A 66 1.71 2.36 -13.73
N ASN A 67 1.73 1.16 -13.18
CA ASN A 67 1.17 -0.04 -13.78
C ASN A 67 0.71 -1.01 -12.68
N TRP A 68 -0.11 -2.01 -13.06
CA TRP A 68 -0.66 -2.97 -12.10
C TRP A 68 0.41 -3.75 -11.31
N GLY A 69 1.55 -4.09 -11.93
CA GLY A 69 2.66 -4.74 -11.23
C GLY A 69 3.26 -3.87 -10.13
N ARG A 70 3.44 -2.57 -10.38
CA ARG A 70 3.89 -1.59 -9.37
C ARG A 70 2.85 -1.37 -8.28
N ILE A 71 1.56 -1.40 -8.62
CA ILE A 71 0.49 -1.33 -7.62
C ILE A 71 0.52 -2.55 -6.69
N VAL A 72 0.68 -3.76 -7.22
CA VAL A 72 0.85 -4.97 -6.39
C VAL A 72 2.11 -4.85 -5.51
N ALA A 73 3.23 -4.39 -6.06
CA ALA A 73 4.46 -4.16 -5.30
C ALA A 73 4.27 -3.14 -4.16
N PHE A 74 3.47 -2.10 -4.37
CA PHE A 74 3.11 -1.13 -3.34
C PHE A 74 2.34 -1.76 -2.18
N PHE A 75 1.36 -2.62 -2.48
CA PHE A 75 0.61 -3.35 -1.45
C PHE A 75 1.52 -4.30 -0.66
N GLU A 76 2.38 -5.05 -1.34
CA GLU A 76 3.33 -5.96 -0.70
C GLU A 76 4.34 -5.22 0.17
N PHE A 77 4.88 -4.10 -0.30
CA PHE A 77 5.80 -3.27 0.48
C PHE A 77 5.16 -2.76 1.77
N GLY A 78 3.92 -2.25 1.69
CA GLY A 78 3.17 -1.85 2.87
C GLY A 78 2.92 -3.01 3.84
N GLY A 79 2.60 -4.19 3.32
CA GLY A 79 2.48 -5.42 4.10
C GLY A 79 3.77 -5.80 4.84
N VAL A 80 4.91 -5.72 4.16
CA VAL A 80 6.23 -5.97 4.77
C VAL A 80 6.51 -4.98 5.90
N MET A 81 6.23 -3.68 5.71
CA MET A 81 6.37 -2.69 6.78
C MET A 81 5.46 -2.99 7.99
N CYS A 82 4.24 -3.46 7.76
CA CYS A 82 3.32 -3.86 8.83
C CYS A 82 3.86 -5.06 9.62
N VAL A 83 4.33 -6.11 8.93
CA VAL A 83 4.93 -7.30 9.58
C VAL A 83 6.17 -6.90 10.38
N GLU A 84 7.05 -6.08 9.80
CA GLU A 84 8.25 -5.60 10.49
C GLU A 84 7.92 -4.77 11.73
N SER A 85 6.87 -3.95 11.66
CA SER A 85 6.38 -3.18 12.81
C SER A 85 5.94 -4.08 13.95
N VAL A 86 5.21 -5.16 13.66
CA VAL A 86 4.78 -6.13 14.67
C VAL A 86 5.97 -6.88 15.25
N ASN A 87 6.90 -7.33 14.41
CA ASN A 87 8.11 -8.05 14.85
C ASN A 87 8.99 -7.22 15.80
N ARG A 88 8.92 -5.89 15.71
CA ARG A 88 9.66 -4.95 16.57
C ARG A 88 8.85 -4.41 17.75
N GLU A 89 7.68 -5.00 18.05
CA GLU A 89 6.78 -4.56 19.12
C GLU A 89 6.22 -3.14 18.93
N MET A 90 6.09 -2.71 17.67
CA MET A 90 5.61 -1.39 17.26
C MET A 90 4.24 -1.46 16.59
N SER A 91 3.37 -2.37 17.02
CA SER A 91 2.05 -2.63 16.42
C SER A 91 1.19 -1.38 16.13
N PRO A 92 1.22 -0.28 16.93
CA PRO A 92 0.51 0.96 16.58
C PRO A 92 0.94 1.61 15.25
N LEU A 93 2.08 1.22 14.67
CA LEU A 93 2.47 1.69 13.33
C LEU A 93 1.65 1.06 12.22
N VAL A 94 1.01 -0.10 12.42
CA VAL A 94 0.21 -0.76 11.38
C VAL A 94 -0.93 0.15 10.92
N ASP A 95 -1.65 0.79 11.84
CA ASP A 95 -2.73 1.71 11.51
C ASP A 95 -2.22 2.95 10.75
N ASN A 96 -1.03 3.44 11.11
CA ASN A 96 -0.40 4.57 10.42
C ASN A 96 0.03 4.17 9.00
N ILE A 97 0.60 2.98 8.80
CA ILE A 97 0.98 2.49 7.48
C ILE A 97 -0.26 2.31 6.59
N ALA A 98 -1.33 1.70 7.12
CA ALA A 98 -2.59 1.56 6.40
C ALA A 98 -3.20 2.91 5.99
N LEU A 99 -3.10 3.92 6.88
CA LEU A 99 -3.51 5.29 6.58
C LEU A 99 -2.67 5.88 5.44
N TRP A 100 -1.35 5.80 5.50
CA TRP A 100 -0.47 6.34 4.45
C TRP A 100 -0.70 5.67 3.10
N MET A 101 -0.92 4.34 3.10
CA MET A 101 -1.24 3.62 1.88
C MET A 101 -2.57 4.08 1.27
N THR A 102 -3.57 4.28 2.12
CA THR A 102 -4.90 4.77 1.71
C THR A 102 -4.82 6.20 1.17
N GLU A 103 -4.09 7.09 1.85
CA GLU A 103 -3.83 8.44 1.39
C GLU A 103 -3.12 8.44 0.03
N TYR A 104 -2.09 7.60 -0.13
CA TYR A 104 -1.33 7.54 -1.37
C TYR A 104 -2.18 7.01 -2.54
N LEU A 105 -2.96 5.96 -2.29
CA LEU A 105 -3.87 5.38 -3.28
C LEU A 105 -4.89 6.43 -3.74
N ASN A 106 -5.53 7.13 -2.81
CA ASN A 106 -6.56 8.12 -3.13
C ASN A 106 -5.99 9.36 -3.84
N ARG A 107 -4.77 9.81 -3.48
CA ARG A 107 -4.19 11.05 -4.01
C ARG A 107 -3.40 10.86 -5.31
N HIS A 108 -2.73 9.72 -5.48
CA HIS A 108 -1.76 9.52 -6.55
C HIS A 108 -2.13 8.40 -7.52
N LEU A 109 -2.83 7.36 -7.06
CA LEU A 109 -3.12 6.18 -7.88
C LEU A 109 -4.57 6.15 -8.39
N HIS A 110 -5.49 6.84 -7.71
CA HIS A 110 -6.93 6.76 -7.98
C HIS A 110 -7.28 7.08 -9.44
N THR A 111 -6.81 8.22 -9.96
CA THR A 111 -7.08 8.63 -11.35
C THR A 111 -6.55 7.59 -12.35
N TRP A 112 -5.31 7.14 -12.17
CA TRP A 112 -4.73 6.12 -13.07
C TRP A 112 -5.53 4.82 -13.02
N ILE A 113 -5.96 4.36 -11.84
CA ILE A 113 -6.78 3.15 -11.69
C ILE A 113 -8.10 3.31 -12.47
N GLN A 114 -8.79 4.45 -12.33
CA GLN A 114 -10.04 4.70 -13.07
C GLN A 114 -9.82 4.76 -14.59
N ASP A 115 -8.78 5.46 -15.02
CA ASP A 115 -8.42 5.60 -16.45
C ASP A 115 -8.03 4.26 -17.10
N ASN A 116 -7.66 3.26 -16.29
CA ASN A 116 -7.28 1.91 -16.73
C ASN A 116 -8.35 0.85 -16.42
N GLY A 117 -9.61 1.25 -16.25
CA GLY A 117 -10.76 0.34 -16.16
C GLY A 117 -11.21 0.00 -14.74
N GLY A 118 -10.65 0.63 -13.72
CA GLY A 118 -10.94 0.35 -12.32
C GLY A 118 -10.24 -0.89 -11.79
N TRP A 119 -10.63 -1.29 -10.58
CA TRP A 119 -10.17 -2.53 -9.94
C TRP A 119 -10.89 -3.75 -10.48
#